data_AF-A0A952V374-F1
#
_entry.id   AF-A0A952V374-F1
#
_cell.length_a   1.000
_cell.length_b   1.000
_cell.length_c   1.000
_cell.angle_alpha   90.00
_cell.angle_beta   90.00
_cell.angle_gamma   90.00
#
_symmetry.space_group_name_H-M   'P 1'
#
loop_
_entity.id
_entity.type
_entity.pdbx_description
1 polymer ?
#
loop_
_entity_poly.entity_id
_entity_poly.type
_entity_poly.pdbx_seq_one_letter_code
_entity_poly.pdbx_strand_id
1 'polypeptide(L)'
;MAAATSPGFTTKRGLKVRAPKLAFEGTSKRWMANSRAATHIANGVNLLFPAGERFFIRSVRHYLDRITPELAAEVRGFFGQEGRHAYAHERFFDTLRAQGYDIDSILRRYERVAYDGIEKVSPAVLCLSVTVALEHFTAILAEDALSTDELGHADTEVRRLMEWHAVEELEHKAVAFDVLKQVAPGYGIRVAGMVFATIVLSGFWLFATRELLAQDGSSLREAARELEELRKEAERLAKESGRQTALAQPIATGVFLRGIREYLRPGFHPNDRDHRALIASTLERLNREGVV
;
A
#
# COMPACT_ATOMS: atom_id res chain seq x y z
N MET A 1 20.19 28.32 8.21
CA MET A 1 19.89 28.28 6.77
C MET A 1 18.55 27.60 6.59
N ALA A 2 17.56 28.30 6.07
CA ALA A 2 16.23 27.74 5.84
C ALA A 2 16.33 26.67 4.74
N ALA A 3 15.99 25.42 5.08
CA ALA A 3 15.85 24.37 4.08
C ALA A 3 14.64 24.71 3.22
N ALA A 4 14.87 25.01 1.94
CA ALA A 4 13.81 25.14 0.96
C ALA A 4 13.08 23.79 0.88
N THR A 5 11.84 23.76 1.35
CA THR A 5 10.94 22.63 1.16
C THR A 5 10.66 22.52 -0.33
N SER A 6 11.05 21.40 -0.95
CA SER A 6 10.62 21.04 -2.29
C SER A 6 9.10 21.12 -2.36
N PRO A 7 8.51 21.85 -3.32
CA PRO A 7 7.07 21.93 -3.43
C PRO A 7 6.53 20.53 -3.67
N GLY A 8 5.64 20.07 -2.79
CA GLY A 8 4.97 18.78 -2.94
C GLY A 8 4.12 18.71 -4.20
N PHE A 9 3.42 17.59 -4.37
CA PHE A 9 2.53 17.32 -5.52
C PHE A 9 1.37 18.31 -5.68
N THR A 10 1.33 19.40 -4.90
CA THR A 10 0.34 20.47 -4.91
C THR A 10 0.41 21.28 -6.19
N THR A 11 -0.14 20.70 -7.26
CA THR A 11 -0.78 21.54 -8.27
C THR A 11 -1.85 22.38 -7.56
N LYS A 12 -2.10 23.61 -8.04
CA LYS A 12 -3.16 24.50 -7.54
C LYS A 12 -4.59 23.87 -7.49
N ARG A 13 -4.76 22.59 -7.86
CA ARG A 13 -6.04 21.89 -7.98
C ARG A 13 -6.32 20.84 -6.89
N GLY A 14 -5.39 20.57 -5.95
CA GLY A 14 -5.57 19.55 -4.92
C GLY A 14 -5.55 18.11 -5.47
N LEU A 15 -5.62 17.12 -4.57
CA LEU A 15 -5.68 15.70 -4.93
C LEU A 15 -7.01 15.38 -5.64
N LYS A 16 -6.95 14.66 -6.76
CA LYS A 16 -8.13 14.29 -7.56
C LYS A 16 -8.65 12.93 -7.11
N VAL A 17 -9.84 12.91 -6.52
CA VAL A 17 -10.53 11.64 -6.20
C VAL A 17 -11.09 11.02 -7.48
N ARG A 18 -10.67 9.80 -7.81
CA ARG A 18 -11.19 9.04 -8.97
C ARG A 18 -12.06 7.88 -8.49
N ALA A 19 -12.90 7.37 -9.37
CA ALA A 19 -13.75 6.22 -9.09
C ALA A 19 -13.59 5.22 -10.25
N PRO A 20 -12.75 4.18 -10.09
CA PRO A 20 -12.39 3.31 -11.19
C PRO A 20 -13.56 2.39 -11.57
N LYS A 21 -13.72 2.13 -12.86
CA LYS A 21 -14.65 1.12 -13.38
C LYS A 21 -13.96 -0.24 -13.38
N LEU A 22 -14.28 -1.05 -12.37
CA LEU A 22 -13.70 -2.37 -12.14
C LEU A 22 -14.78 -3.46 -12.10
N ALA A 23 -14.51 -4.61 -12.70
CA ALA A 23 -15.39 -5.78 -12.77
C ALA A 23 -14.58 -7.05 -12.48
N PHE A 24 -14.76 -7.68 -11.32
CA PHE A 24 -13.91 -8.80 -10.88
C PHE A 24 -14.47 -10.19 -11.20
N GLU A 25 -15.55 -10.24 -11.99
CA GLU A 25 -16.17 -11.50 -12.41
C GLU A 25 -15.18 -12.32 -13.26
N GLY A 26 -14.98 -13.58 -12.88
CA GLY A 26 -14.09 -14.49 -13.60
C GLY A 26 -12.61 -14.38 -13.24
N THR A 27 -12.23 -13.49 -12.29
CA THR A 27 -10.85 -13.43 -11.79
C THR A 27 -10.41 -14.79 -11.24
N SER A 28 -9.21 -15.22 -11.66
CA SER A 28 -8.62 -16.49 -11.24
C SER A 28 -8.32 -16.54 -9.75
N LYS A 29 -8.40 -17.73 -9.13
CA LYS A 29 -7.88 -17.98 -7.77
C LYS A 29 -6.35 -17.82 -7.68
N ARG A 30 -5.67 -17.88 -8.82
CA ARG A 30 -4.22 -17.70 -8.97
C ARG A 30 -3.96 -16.50 -9.87
N TRP A 31 -4.58 -15.37 -9.53
CA TRP A 31 -4.58 -14.19 -10.38
C TRP A 31 -3.19 -13.58 -10.55
N MET A 32 -2.23 -13.83 -9.66
CA MET A 32 -0.85 -13.34 -9.79
C MET A 32 0.08 -14.44 -10.29
N ALA A 33 0.65 -14.27 -11.49
CA ALA A 33 1.65 -15.15 -12.10
C ALA A 33 1.25 -16.65 -12.14
N ASN A 34 -0.07 -16.93 -12.18
CA ASN A 34 -0.64 -18.27 -12.04
C ASN A 34 -0.13 -19.04 -10.79
N SER A 35 0.29 -18.30 -9.78
CA SER A 35 0.91 -18.81 -8.56
C SER A 35 -0.03 -18.66 -7.37
N ARG A 36 -0.13 -19.73 -6.57
CA ARG A 36 -0.84 -19.68 -5.29
C ARG A 36 -0.11 -18.79 -4.30
N ALA A 37 1.20 -18.98 -4.16
CA ALA A 37 2.02 -18.22 -3.23
C ALA A 37 2.01 -16.71 -3.52
N ALA A 38 2.27 -16.32 -4.77
CA ALA A 38 2.27 -14.91 -5.15
C ALA A 38 0.87 -14.28 -4.98
N THR A 39 -0.17 -15.01 -5.39
CA THR A 39 -1.57 -14.56 -5.23
C THR A 39 -1.93 -14.35 -3.75
N HIS A 40 -1.59 -15.28 -2.86
CA HIS A 40 -1.98 -15.15 -1.45
C HIS A 40 -1.13 -14.18 -0.65
N ILE A 41 0.12 -13.95 -1.05
CA ILE A 41 0.89 -12.81 -0.55
C ILE A 41 0.20 -11.51 -0.93
N ALA A 42 -0.18 -11.34 -2.20
CA ALA A 42 -0.84 -10.13 -2.65
C ALA A 42 -2.24 -9.97 -2.01
N ASN A 43 -3.05 -11.03 -1.94
CA ASN A 43 -4.32 -11.01 -1.21
C ASN A 43 -4.11 -10.65 0.27
N GLY A 44 -3.04 -11.17 0.88
CA GLY A 44 -2.72 -10.92 2.29
C GLY A 44 -2.56 -9.43 2.62
N VAL A 45 -1.90 -8.64 1.76
CA VAL A 45 -1.82 -7.18 1.93
C VAL A 45 -3.11 -6.49 1.50
N ASN A 46 -3.78 -6.97 0.45
CA ASN A 46 -5.08 -6.43 0.01
C ASN A 46 -6.13 -6.47 1.13
N LEU A 47 -6.15 -7.53 1.94
CA LEU A 47 -7.05 -7.66 3.09
C LEU A 47 -6.83 -6.59 4.17
N LEU A 48 -5.66 -5.96 4.22
CA LEU A 48 -5.32 -4.96 5.23
C LEU A 48 -5.72 -3.54 4.82
N PHE A 49 -5.81 -3.26 3.52
CA PHE A 49 -6.05 -1.91 3.00
C PHE A 49 -7.33 -1.28 3.56
N PRO A 50 -8.55 -1.82 3.40
CA PRO A 50 -9.75 -1.08 3.76
C PRO A 50 -9.83 -0.61 5.21
N ALA A 51 -9.45 -1.48 6.15
CA ALA A 51 -9.47 -1.11 7.56
C ALA A 51 -8.27 -0.23 7.93
N GLY A 52 -7.11 -0.43 7.29
CA GLY A 52 -5.92 0.41 7.38
C GLY A 52 -6.19 1.85 6.94
N GLU A 53 -6.78 2.04 5.78
CA GLU A 53 -7.14 3.34 5.21
C GLU A 53 -8.17 4.07 6.09
N ARG A 54 -9.16 3.34 6.63
CA ARG A 54 -10.07 3.87 7.66
C ARG A 54 -9.31 4.33 8.91
N PHE A 55 -8.27 3.61 9.33
CA PHE A 55 -7.39 4.02 10.42
C PHE A 55 -6.57 5.26 10.06
N PHE A 56 -6.04 5.36 8.84
CA PHE A 56 -5.30 6.54 8.37
C PHE A 56 -6.18 7.79 8.41
N ILE A 57 -7.42 7.67 7.92
CA ILE A 57 -8.40 8.76 8.00
C ILE A 57 -8.64 9.18 9.45
N ARG A 58 -8.86 8.24 10.38
CA ARG A 58 -9.11 8.55 11.80
C ARG A 58 -7.90 9.23 12.45
N SER A 59 -6.70 8.69 12.24
CA SER A 59 -5.47 9.17 12.87
C SER A 59 -5.10 10.58 12.40
N VAL A 60 -5.25 10.87 11.10
CA VAL A 60 -4.97 12.19 10.51
C VAL A 60 -6.08 13.19 10.87
N ARG A 61 -7.35 12.77 10.86
CA ARG A 61 -8.50 13.63 11.21
C ARG A 61 -8.39 14.19 12.64
N HIS A 62 -7.80 13.44 13.56
CA HIS A 62 -7.56 13.89 14.94
C HIS A 62 -6.79 15.21 15.04
N TYR A 63 -6.00 15.56 14.01
CA TYR A 63 -5.14 16.74 13.99
C TYR A 63 -5.58 17.82 12.99
N LEU A 64 -6.77 17.70 12.39
CA LEU A 64 -7.24 18.56 11.30
C LEU A 64 -7.35 20.04 11.70
N ASP A 65 -7.63 20.32 12.97
CA ASP A 65 -7.73 21.66 13.57
C ASP A 65 -6.37 22.26 13.97
N ARG A 66 -5.29 21.47 13.91
CA ARG A 66 -3.93 21.85 14.30
C ARG A 66 -2.99 22.08 13.13
N ILE A 67 -3.51 22.04 11.91
CA ILE A 67 -2.75 22.19 10.66
C ILE A 67 -3.16 23.45 9.89
N THR A 68 -2.36 23.87 8.92
CA THR A 68 -2.69 25.05 8.11
C THR A 68 -3.91 24.78 7.20
N PRO A 69 -4.64 25.82 6.77
CA PRO A 69 -5.76 25.67 5.86
C PRO A 69 -5.41 24.97 4.54
N GLU A 70 -4.18 25.19 4.04
CA GLU A 70 -3.66 24.57 2.83
C GLU A 70 -3.48 23.06 3.03
N LEU A 71 -2.78 22.64 4.09
CA LEU A 71 -2.59 21.22 4.40
C LEU A 71 -3.92 20.54 4.72
N ALA A 72 -4.85 21.24 5.36
CA ALA A 72 -6.21 20.73 5.60
C ALA A 72 -6.98 20.47 4.30
N ALA A 73 -6.72 21.23 3.23
CA ALA A 73 -7.31 20.97 1.92
C ALA A 73 -6.74 19.71 1.27
N GLU A 74 -5.43 19.48 1.39
CA GLU A 74 -4.77 18.25 0.93
C GLU A 74 -5.28 17.03 1.70
N VAL A 75 -5.37 17.12 3.03
CA VAL A 75 -5.93 16.06 3.89
C VAL A 75 -7.36 15.68 3.51
N ARG A 76 -8.19 16.65 3.09
CA ARG A 76 -9.55 16.35 2.59
C ARG A 76 -9.53 15.57 1.27
N GLY A 77 -8.58 15.87 0.39
CA GLY A 77 -8.38 15.12 -0.85
C GLY A 77 -7.91 13.69 -0.57
N PHE A 78 -6.94 13.54 0.33
CA PHE A 78 -6.45 12.27 0.87
C PHE A 78 -7.61 11.41 1.39
N PHE A 79 -8.45 11.95 2.28
CA PHE A 79 -9.63 11.22 2.78
C PHE A 79 -10.59 10.75 1.68
N GLY A 80 -10.71 11.53 0.60
CA GLY A 80 -11.54 11.17 -0.53
C GLY A 80 -10.98 10.00 -1.34
N GLN A 81 -9.67 9.98 -1.59
CA GLN A 81 -8.99 8.86 -2.27
C GLN A 81 -9.05 7.60 -1.41
N GLU A 82 -8.67 7.70 -0.13
CA GLU A 82 -8.69 6.57 0.81
C GLU A 82 -10.06 5.93 0.97
N GLY A 83 -11.13 6.73 1.04
CA GLY A 83 -12.49 6.20 1.08
C GLY A 83 -12.87 5.43 -0.19
N ARG A 84 -12.31 5.80 -1.36
CA ARG A 84 -12.51 5.08 -2.61
C ARG A 84 -11.66 3.82 -2.69
N HIS A 85 -10.43 3.86 -2.21
CA HIS A 85 -9.55 2.68 -2.14
C HIS A 85 -10.24 1.56 -1.36
N ALA A 86 -10.70 1.87 -0.15
CA ALA A 86 -11.32 0.91 0.75
C ALA A 86 -12.51 0.22 0.10
N TYR A 87 -13.38 1.02 -0.52
CA TYR A 87 -14.55 0.54 -1.23
C TYR A 87 -14.19 -0.38 -2.40
N ALA A 88 -13.16 -0.03 -3.19
CA ALA A 88 -12.75 -0.82 -4.35
C ALA A 88 -12.14 -2.17 -3.95
N HIS A 89 -11.31 -2.20 -2.90
CA HIS A 89 -10.77 -3.43 -2.33
C HIS A 89 -11.86 -4.31 -1.70
N GLU A 90 -12.83 -3.72 -1.01
CA GLU A 90 -13.98 -4.47 -0.45
C GLU A 90 -14.85 -5.10 -1.54
N ARG A 91 -14.96 -4.49 -2.73
CA ARG A 91 -15.59 -5.15 -3.89
C ARG A 91 -14.78 -6.35 -4.38
N PHE A 92 -13.45 -6.28 -4.32
CA PHE A 92 -12.62 -7.43 -4.66
C PHE A 92 -12.73 -8.56 -3.62
N PHE A 93 -13.04 -8.24 -2.36
CA PHE A 93 -13.27 -9.24 -1.32
C PHE A 93 -14.47 -10.15 -1.64
N ASP A 94 -15.48 -9.65 -2.36
CA ASP A 94 -16.61 -10.48 -2.81
C ASP A 94 -16.16 -11.58 -3.78
N THR A 95 -15.14 -11.31 -4.61
CA THR A 95 -14.50 -12.33 -5.44
C THR A 95 -13.81 -13.40 -4.59
N LEU A 96 -13.08 -13.01 -3.54
CA LEU A 96 -12.44 -13.97 -2.63
C LEU A 96 -13.48 -14.83 -1.90
N ARG A 97 -14.58 -14.22 -1.44
CA ARG A 97 -15.71 -14.96 -0.84
C ARG A 97 -16.36 -15.93 -1.83
N ALA A 98 -16.62 -15.49 -3.06
CA ALA A 98 -17.19 -16.33 -4.12
C ALA A 98 -16.24 -17.48 -4.53
N GLN A 99 -14.93 -17.26 -4.41
CA GLN A 99 -13.90 -18.29 -4.56
C GLN A 99 -13.87 -19.29 -3.38
N GLY A 100 -14.62 -19.04 -2.30
CA GLY A 100 -14.76 -19.94 -1.16
C GLY A 100 -13.78 -19.68 -0.02
N TYR A 101 -13.10 -18.53 0.00
CA TYR A 101 -12.22 -18.16 1.11
C TYR A 101 -13.02 -17.55 2.27
N ASP A 102 -12.78 -18.03 3.49
CA ASP A 102 -13.25 -17.40 4.73
C ASP A 102 -12.33 -16.23 5.10
N ILE A 103 -12.48 -15.13 4.38
CA ILE A 103 -11.76 -13.89 4.67
C ILE A 103 -12.36 -13.14 5.86
N ASP A 104 -13.65 -13.35 6.16
CA ASP A 104 -14.33 -12.61 7.22
C ASP A 104 -13.79 -12.98 8.60
N SER A 105 -13.38 -14.25 8.80
CA SER A 105 -12.68 -14.67 10.02
C SER A 105 -11.32 -14.00 10.18
N ILE A 106 -10.57 -13.85 9.07
CA ILE A 106 -9.28 -13.16 9.04
C ILE A 106 -9.48 -11.69 9.40
N LEU A 107 -10.40 -11.00 8.71
CA LEU A 107 -10.72 -9.59 8.93
C LEU A 107 -11.17 -9.31 10.37
N ARG A 108 -12.09 -10.12 10.93
CA ARG A 108 -12.53 -9.97 12.32
C ARG A 108 -11.39 -10.10 13.33
N ARG A 109 -10.45 -11.02 13.09
CA ARG A 109 -9.30 -11.19 13.99
C ARG A 109 -8.34 -10.01 13.87
N TYR A 110 -8.08 -9.56 12.65
CA TYR A 110 -7.26 -8.39 12.38
C TYR A 110 -7.83 -7.15 13.08
N GLU A 111 -9.10 -6.82 12.84
CA GLU A 111 -9.74 -5.62 13.40
C GLU A 111 -9.77 -5.64 14.93
N ARG A 112 -10.06 -6.81 15.53
CA ARG A 112 -10.04 -6.96 16.99
C ARG A 112 -8.66 -6.68 17.59
N VAL A 113 -7.59 -7.20 16.99
CA VAL A 113 -6.24 -7.01 17.52
C VAL A 113 -5.75 -5.60 17.23
N ALA A 114 -5.90 -5.13 15.98
CA ALA A 114 -5.38 -3.85 15.53
C ALA A 114 -6.12 -2.65 16.12
N TYR A 115 -7.46 -2.68 16.15
CA TYR A 115 -8.27 -1.50 16.46
C TYR A 115 -8.92 -1.57 17.84
N ASP A 116 -9.50 -2.71 18.22
CA ASP A 116 -10.07 -2.87 19.57
C ASP A 116 -8.99 -3.07 20.65
N GLY A 117 -7.79 -3.51 20.24
CA GLY A 117 -6.64 -3.74 21.10
C GLY A 117 -5.60 -2.63 21.00
N ILE A 118 -4.80 -2.66 19.93
CA ILE A 118 -3.61 -1.82 19.74
C ILE A 118 -3.95 -0.33 19.62
N GLU A 119 -4.81 0.07 18.67
CA GLU A 119 -5.17 1.48 18.46
C GLU A 119 -5.79 2.08 19.71
N LYS A 120 -6.71 1.35 20.36
CA LYS A 120 -7.47 1.81 21.53
C LYS A 120 -6.60 2.28 22.71
N VAL A 121 -5.41 1.68 22.89
CA VAL A 121 -4.48 2.04 23.96
C VAL A 121 -3.28 2.86 23.48
N SER A 122 -3.18 3.11 22.18
CA SER A 122 -2.07 3.84 21.59
C SER A 122 -2.28 5.36 21.70
N PRO A 123 -1.24 6.14 22.02
CA PRO A 123 -1.33 7.60 21.95
C PRO A 123 -1.66 8.06 20.53
N ALA A 124 -2.52 9.08 20.38
CA ALA A 124 -2.92 9.60 19.06
C ALA A 124 -1.74 9.98 18.16
N VAL A 125 -0.66 10.51 18.75
CA VAL A 125 0.56 10.89 18.01
C VAL A 125 1.32 9.68 17.47
N LEU A 126 1.28 8.55 18.19
CA LEU A 126 1.83 7.29 17.70
C LEU A 126 0.97 6.74 16.57
N CYS A 127 -0.36 6.80 16.67
CA CYS A 127 -1.26 6.40 15.59
C CYS A 127 -1.00 7.19 14.30
N LEU A 128 -0.84 8.51 14.40
CA LEU A 128 -0.44 9.33 13.27
C LEU A 128 0.93 8.91 12.72
N SER A 129 1.94 8.74 13.58
CA SER A 129 3.27 8.33 13.12
C SER A 129 3.30 6.95 12.49
N VAL A 130 2.47 6.01 12.95
CA VAL A 130 2.27 4.69 12.33
C VAL A 130 1.63 4.85 10.96
N THR A 131 0.62 5.73 10.83
CA THR A 131 0.01 6.06 9.53
C THR A 131 1.07 6.56 8.54
N VAL A 132 1.91 7.52 8.95
CA VAL A 132 2.99 8.03 8.09
C VAL A 132 3.96 6.93 7.64
N ALA A 133 4.29 5.98 8.51
CA ALA A 133 5.17 4.88 8.16
C ALA A 133 4.49 3.83 7.26
N LEU A 134 3.20 3.56 7.45
CA LEU A 134 2.43 2.67 6.60
C LEU A 134 2.24 3.28 5.20
N GLU A 135 1.87 4.55 5.10
CA GLU A 135 1.85 5.33 3.85
C GLU A 135 3.19 5.25 3.11
N HIS A 136 4.31 5.31 3.84
CA HIS A 136 5.62 5.17 3.22
C HIS A 136 5.85 3.76 2.63
N PHE A 137 5.46 2.69 3.33
CA PHE A 137 5.52 1.34 2.77
C PHE A 137 4.56 1.16 1.58
N THR A 138 3.36 1.72 1.65
CA THR A 138 2.40 1.69 0.55
C THR A 138 2.93 2.42 -0.67
N ALA A 139 3.57 3.59 -0.49
CA ALA A 139 4.22 4.31 -1.57
C ALA A 139 5.40 3.52 -2.21
N ILE A 140 6.11 2.71 -1.43
CA ILE A 140 7.17 1.82 -1.96
C ILE A 140 6.55 0.70 -2.80
N LEU A 141 5.49 0.06 -2.30
CA LEU A 141 4.75 -0.95 -3.06
C LEU A 141 4.15 -0.36 -4.33
N ALA A 142 3.62 0.85 -4.26
CA ALA A 142 3.06 1.57 -5.39
C ALA A 142 4.13 1.92 -6.45
N GLU A 143 5.33 2.34 -6.04
CA GLU A 143 6.45 2.56 -6.95
C GLU A 143 6.83 1.26 -7.67
N ASP A 144 6.99 0.16 -6.95
CA ASP A 144 7.34 -1.15 -7.53
C ASP A 144 6.26 -1.64 -8.51
N ALA A 145 4.98 -1.51 -8.12
CA ALA A 145 3.82 -1.92 -8.91
C ALA A 145 3.72 -1.18 -10.26
N LEU A 146 4.17 0.08 -10.31
CA LEU A 146 4.09 0.92 -11.51
C LEU A 146 5.39 0.92 -12.34
N SER A 147 6.54 0.70 -11.70
CA SER A 147 7.86 0.78 -12.35
C SER A 147 8.43 -0.57 -12.78
N THR A 148 7.81 -1.68 -12.37
CA THR A 148 8.26 -3.03 -12.69
C THR A 148 7.17 -3.84 -13.39
N ASP A 149 7.55 -4.96 -14.04
CA ASP A 149 6.62 -5.78 -14.85
C ASP A 149 5.78 -6.77 -14.00
N GLU A 150 5.80 -6.67 -12.67
CA GLU A 150 5.17 -7.66 -11.79
C GLU A 150 3.66 -7.76 -12.00
N LEU A 151 2.97 -6.62 -12.13
CA LEU A 151 1.54 -6.60 -12.39
C LEU A 151 1.20 -6.99 -13.83
N GLY A 152 2.18 -7.05 -14.74
CA GLY A 152 2.00 -7.62 -16.08
C GLY A 152 1.61 -9.11 -16.05
N HIS A 153 1.87 -9.78 -14.92
CA HIS A 153 1.48 -11.17 -14.68
C HIS A 153 0.17 -11.33 -13.91
N ALA A 154 -0.50 -10.23 -13.57
CA ALA A 154 -1.74 -10.25 -12.82
C ALA A 154 -2.97 -10.36 -13.74
N ASP A 155 -4.08 -10.89 -13.20
CA ASP A 155 -5.41 -10.75 -13.79
C ASP A 155 -5.69 -9.27 -14.12
N THR A 156 -6.32 -9.03 -15.26
CA THR A 156 -6.44 -7.67 -15.81
C THR A 156 -7.15 -6.71 -14.87
N GLU A 157 -8.19 -7.17 -14.17
CA GLU A 157 -9.03 -6.31 -13.34
C GLU A 157 -8.38 -6.05 -11.98
N VAL A 158 -7.66 -7.04 -11.45
CA VAL A 158 -6.84 -6.87 -10.24
C VAL A 158 -5.65 -5.95 -10.53
N ARG A 159 -4.98 -6.09 -11.68
CA ARG A 159 -3.95 -5.15 -12.14
C ARG A 159 -4.48 -3.72 -12.17
N ARG A 160 -5.65 -3.49 -12.78
CA ARG A 160 -6.28 -2.16 -12.87
C ARG A 160 -6.58 -1.56 -11.50
N LEU A 161 -7.10 -2.37 -10.56
CA LEU A 161 -7.30 -1.97 -9.17
C LEU A 161 -5.98 -1.52 -8.54
N MET A 162 -4.94 -2.35 -8.61
CA MET A 162 -3.65 -2.10 -7.97
C MET A 162 -2.93 -0.89 -8.58
N GLU A 163 -2.97 -0.71 -9.89
CA GLU A 163 -2.33 0.44 -10.56
C GLU A 163 -3.05 1.76 -10.28
N TRP A 164 -4.39 1.77 -10.28
CA TRP A 164 -5.14 2.96 -9.90
C TRP A 164 -4.86 3.35 -8.45
N HIS A 165 -4.90 2.37 -7.54
CA HIS A 165 -4.57 2.58 -6.13
C HIS A 165 -3.14 3.12 -6.00
N ALA A 166 -2.17 2.44 -6.59
CA ALA A 166 -0.76 2.85 -6.56
C ALA A 166 -0.54 4.28 -7.09
N VAL A 167 -1.27 4.70 -8.13
CA VAL A 167 -1.19 6.09 -8.60
C VAL A 167 -1.58 7.07 -7.50
N GLU A 168 -2.73 6.86 -6.85
CA GLU A 168 -3.23 7.78 -5.82
C GLU A 168 -2.34 7.74 -4.57
N GLU A 169 -1.81 6.58 -4.21
CA GLU A 169 -0.80 6.41 -3.15
C GLU A 169 0.45 7.25 -3.39
N LEU A 170 0.93 7.32 -4.64
CA LEU A 170 2.08 8.18 -4.98
C LEU A 170 1.72 9.67 -5.06
N GLU A 171 0.47 10.03 -5.34
CA GLU A 171 -0.02 11.42 -5.32
C GLU A 171 -0.07 11.96 -3.88
N HIS A 172 -0.49 11.14 -2.91
CA HIS A 172 -0.74 11.58 -1.53
C HIS A 172 0.31 11.17 -0.49
N LYS A 173 1.37 10.44 -0.88
CA LYS A 173 2.44 9.90 -0.01
C LYS A 173 3.08 10.86 1.02
N ALA A 174 2.96 12.17 0.84
CA ALA A 174 3.51 13.18 1.73
C ALA A 174 2.50 13.76 2.73
N VAL A 175 1.19 13.62 2.49
CA VAL A 175 0.15 14.33 3.24
C VAL A 175 0.21 13.99 4.72
N ALA A 176 0.19 12.72 5.09
CA ALA A 176 0.27 12.31 6.49
C ALA A 176 1.62 12.70 7.13
N PHE A 177 2.71 12.66 6.38
CA PHE A 177 4.04 13.07 6.83
C PHE A 177 4.08 14.57 7.18
N ASP A 178 3.49 15.42 6.34
CA ASP A 178 3.42 16.86 6.55
C ASP A 178 2.56 17.22 7.76
N VAL A 179 1.47 16.47 7.99
CA VAL A 179 0.68 16.60 9.23
C VAL A 179 1.54 16.27 10.46
N LEU A 180 2.26 15.14 10.45
CA LEU A 180 3.14 14.75 11.56
C LEU A 180 4.24 15.80 11.81
N LYS A 181 4.87 16.31 10.74
CA LYS A 181 5.89 17.35 10.83
C LYS A 181 5.36 18.64 11.46
N GLN A 182 4.10 18.99 11.20
CA GLN A 182 3.49 20.18 11.79
C GLN A 182 3.11 19.98 13.27
N VAL A 183 2.54 18.83 13.64
CA VAL A 183 1.97 18.63 14.98
C VAL A 183 2.90 17.97 15.98
N ALA A 184 3.89 17.19 15.50
CA ALA A 184 4.85 16.45 16.31
C ALA A 184 6.17 16.16 15.55
N PRO A 185 7.01 17.19 15.25
CA PRO A 185 8.21 17.07 14.42
C PRO A 185 9.37 16.24 15.01
N GLY A 186 9.15 15.54 16.13
CA GLY A 186 10.20 14.81 16.83
C GLY A 186 10.72 13.61 16.03
N TYR A 187 12.03 13.50 15.86
CA TYR A 187 12.63 12.33 15.21
C TYR A 187 12.30 11.03 15.97
N GLY A 188 12.28 11.07 17.31
CA GLY A 188 11.95 9.91 18.13
C GLY A 188 10.56 9.33 17.87
N ILE A 189 9.53 10.20 17.72
CA ILE A 189 8.18 9.72 17.42
C ILE A 189 8.10 9.11 16.01
N ARG A 190 8.80 9.71 15.05
CA ARG A 190 8.96 9.18 13.69
C ARG A 190 9.56 7.77 13.67
N VAL A 191 10.64 7.55 14.44
CA VAL A 191 11.26 6.22 14.57
C VAL A 191 10.31 5.24 15.25
N ALA A 192 9.64 5.65 16.33
CA ALA A 192 8.69 4.78 17.03
C ALA A 192 7.54 4.32 16.12
N GLY A 193 6.98 5.23 15.31
CA GLY A 193 5.96 4.89 14.32
C GLY A 193 6.47 3.89 13.28
N MET A 194 7.69 4.08 12.75
CA MET A 194 8.29 3.16 11.79
C MET A 194 8.51 1.75 12.34
N VAL A 195 9.06 1.65 13.56
CA VAL A 195 9.26 0.34 14.23
C VAL A 195 7.92 -0.35 14.43
N PHE A 196 6.92 0.39 14.95
CA PHE A 196 5.61 -0.18 15.24
C PHE A 196 4.87 -0.59 13.96
N ALA A 197 4.86 0.27 12.94
CA ALA A 197 4.30 -0.01 11.62
C ALA A 197 4.92 -1.26 10.99
N THR A 198 6.24 -1.41 11.05
CA THR A 198 6.95 -2.59 10.54
C THR A 198 6.48 -3.87 11.21
N ILE A 199 6.38 -3.87 12.55
CA ILE A 199 5.95 -5.05 13.33
C ILE A 199 4.52 -5.41 12.99
N VAL A 200 3.59 -4.44 13.03
CA VAL A 200 2.17 -4.73 12.79
C VAL A 200 1.90 -5.12 11.35
N LEU A 201 2.49 -4.41 10.37
CA LEU A 201 2.30 -4.71 8.95
C LEU A 201 2.85 -6.10 8.61
N SER A 202 4.10 -6.40 8.97
CA SER A 202 4.70 -7.70 8.69
C SER A 202 3.96 -8.85 9.40
N GLY A 203 3.55 -8.64 10.65
CA GLY A 203 2.80 -9.63 11.43
C GLY A 203 1.43 -9.94 10.83
N PHE A 204 0.63 -8.91 10.54
CA PHE A 204 -0.71 -9.11 9.97
C PHE A 204 -0.67 -9.60 8.53
N TRP A 205 0.29 -9.13 7.73
CA TRP A 205 0.45 -9.60 6.35
C TRP A 205 0.84 -11.09 6.32
N LEU A 206 1.81 -11.50 7.14
CA LEU A 206 2.18 -12.91 7.26
C LEU A 206 1.00 -13.76 7.77
N PHE A 207 0.25 -13.27 8.75
CA PHE A 207 -0.95 -13.94 9.26
C PHE A 207 -1.98 -14.16 8.16
N ALA A 208 -2.39 -13.10 7.45
CA ALA A 208 -3.39 -13.19 6.39
C ALA A 208 -2.94 -14.13 5.26
N THR A 209 -1.69 -14.00 4.82
CA THR A 209 -1.08 -14.86 3.80
C THR A 209 -1.12 -16.34 4.22
N ARG A 210 -0.74 -16.63 5.48
CA ARG A 210 -0.73 -18.00 6.01
C ARG A 210 -2.14 -18.59 6.08
N GLU A 211 -3.13 -17.84 6.55
CA GLU A 211 -4.51 -18.33 6.65
C GLU A 211 -5.07 -18.65 5.27
N LEU A 212 -4.86 -17.79 4.27
CA LEU A 212 -5.29 -18.04 2.89
C LEU A 212 -4.60 -19.25 2.27
N LEU A 213 -3.27 -19.38 2.45
CA LEU A 213 -2.53 -20.57 1.99
C LEU A 213 -3.04 -21.86 2.63
N ALA A 214 -3.35 -21.81 3.93
CA ALA A 214 -3.89 -22.94 4.67
C ALA A 214 -5.28 -23.36 4.18
N GLN A 215 -6.12 -22.40 3.78
CA GLN A 215 -7.44 -22.67 3.18
C GLN A 215 -7.32 -23.40 1.83
N ASP A 216 -6.25 -23.17 1.07
CA ASP A 216 -5.95 -23.98 -0.12
C ASP A 216 -5.14 -25.27 0.19
N GLY A 217 -4.91 -25.58 1.47
CA GLY A 217 -4.14 -26.75 1.91
C GLY A 217 -2.64 -26.70 1.60
N SER A 218 -2.05 -25.51 1.39
CA SER A 218 -0.59 -25.36 1.20
C SER A 218 0.11 -24.94 2.49
N SER A 219 1.29 -25.51 2.68
CA SER A 219 2.23 -25.12 3.72
C SER A 219 3.08 -23.92 3.29
N LEU A 220 3.59 -23.17 4.28
CA LEU A 220 4.56 -22.10 4.02
C LEU A 220 5.83 -22.58 3.30
N ARG A 221 6.19 -23.87 3.45
CA ARG A 221 7.36 -24.45 2.76
C ARG A 221 7.10 -24.63 1.27
N GLU A 222 5.89 -25.07 0.89
CA GLU A 222 5.50 -25.19 -0.52
C GLU A 222 5.41 -23.80 -1.15
N ALA A 223 4.79 -22.84 -0.46
CA ALA A 223 4.74 -21.46 -0.91
C ALA A 223 6.14 -20.86 -1.11
N ALA A 224 7.08 -21.10 -0.17
CA ALA A 224 8.45 -20.63 -0.29
C ALA A 224 9.18 -21.23 -1.51
N ARG A 225 8.96 -22.52 -1.81
CA ARG A 225 9.52 -23.16 -3.01
C ARG A 225 8.94 -22.55 -4.28
N GLU A 226 7.63 -22.35 -4.33
CA GLU A 226 6.95 -21.74 -5.47
C GLU A 226 7.47 -20.32 -5.74
N LEU A 227 7.66 -19.52 -4.69
CA LEU A 227 8.24 -18.17 -4.80
C LEU A 227 9.69 -18.19 -5.26
N GLU A 228 10.51 -19.13 -4.78
CA GLU A 228 11.90 -19.22 -5.21
C GLU A 228 12.01 -19.58 -6.70
N GLU A 229 11.15 -20.46 -7.22
CA GLU A 229 11.11 -20.75 -8.66
C GLU A 229 10.60 -19.56 -9.48
N LEU A 230 9.57 -18.86 -9.01
CA LEU A 230 9.12 -17.60 -9.65
C LEU A 230 10.21 -16.54 -9.65
N ARG A 231 10.97 -16.43 -8.56
CA ARG A 231 12.07 -15.47 -8.42
C ARG A 231 13.16 -15.73 -9.44
N LYS A 232 13.58 -16.99 -9.59
CA LYS A 232 14.57 -17.40 -10.60
C LYS A 232 14.08 -17.11 -12.02
N GLU A 233 12.82 -17.39 -12.30
CA GLU A 233 12.22 -17.13 -13.60
C GLU A 233 12.14 -15.63 -13.89
N ALA A 234 11.68 -14.83 -12.93
CA ALA A 234 11.63 -13.38 -13.03
C ALA A 234 13.03 -12.78 -13.23
N GLU A 235 14.04 -13.26 -12.49
CA GLU A 235 15.45 -12.86 -12.68
C GLU A 235 15.98 -13.20 -14.08
N ARG A 236 15.58 -14.34 -14.66
CA ARG A 236 15.95 -14.71 -16.02
C ARG A 236 15.31 -13.78 -17.04
N LEU A 237 13.99 -13.60 -16.98
CA LEU A 237 13.24 -12.74 -17.90
C LEU A 237 13.69 -11.28 -17.82
N ALA A 238 14.02 -10.79 -16.62
CA ALA A 238 14.56 -9.45 -16.42
C ALA A 238 15.91 -9.25 -17.13
N LYS A 239 16.80 -10.25 -17.07
CA LYS A 239 18.10 -10.22 -17.78
C LYS A 239 17.93 -10.25 -19.30
N GLU A 240 16.98 -11.03 -19.80
CA GLU A 240 16.72 -11.17 -21.23
C GLU A 240 16.03 -9.94 -21.85
N SER A 241 15.02 -9.40 -21.16
CA SER A 241 14.22 -8.26 -21.63
C SER A 241 14.84 -6.89 -21.29
N GLY A 242 15.78 -6.84 -20.35
CA GLY A 242 16.29 -5.61 -19.76
C GLY A 242 15.28 -4.87 -18.87
N ARG A 243 14.09 -5.45 -18.61
CA ARG A 243 13.07 -4.87 -17.75
C ARG A 243 13.29 -5.24 -16.29
N GLN A 244 12.94 -4.33 -15.39
CA GLN A 244 12.99 -4.58 -13.95
C GLN A 244 11.73 -5.34 -13.49
N THR A 245 11.90 -6.19 -12.47
CA THR A 245 10.82 -6.94 -11.84
C THR A 245 11.01 -6.92 -10.33
N ALA A 246 9.97 -6.56 -9.58
CA ALA A 246 10.00 -6.61 -8.13
C ALA A 246 9.85 -8.06 -7.59
N LEU A 247 9.29 -8.98 -8.39
CA LEU A 247 9.23 -10.42 -8.04
C LEU A 247 10.62 -11.06 -7.83
N ALA A 248 11.68 -10.46 -8.35
CA ALA A 248 13.06 -10.91 -8.13
C ALA A 248 13.57 -10.63 -6.70
N GLN A 249 12.95 -9.67 -5.98
CA GLN A 249 13.40 -9.22 -4.67
C GLN A 249 12.46 -9.73 -3.57
N PRO A 250 13.00 -10.34 -2.49
CA PRO A 250 12.18 -10.66 -1.33
C PRO A 250 11.53 -9.42 -0.72
N ILE A 251 10.26 -9.52 -0.29
CA ILE A 251 9.53 -8.42 0.37
C ILE A 251 10.30 -7.84 1.57
N ALA A 252 10.99 -8.70 2.33
CA ALA A 252 11.82 -8.28 3.46
C ALA A 252 12.91 -7.27 3.07
N THR A 253 13.54 -7.45 1.91
CA THR A 253 14.62 -6.58 1.43
C THR A 253 14.10 -5.46 0.53
N GLY A 254 13.24 -5.80 -0.42
CA GLY A 254 12.66 -4.88 -1.40
C GLY A 254 11.73 -3.85 -0.77
N VAL A 255 10.90 -4.24 0.21
CA VAL A 255 9.92 -3.33 0.81
C VAL A 255 10.39 -2.86 2.17
N PHE A 256 10.55 -3.77 3.12
CA PHE A 256 10.80 -3.41 4.52
C PHE A 256 12.17 -2.76 4.73
N LEU A 257 13.26 -3.45 4.35
CA LEU A 257 14.61 -2.91 4.59
C LEU A 257 14.86 -1.62 3.80
N ARG A 258 14.42 -1.56 2.54
CA ARG A 258 14.49 -0.33 1.72
C ARG A 258 13.74 0.82 2.41
N GLY A 259 12.47 0.60 2.79
CA GLY A 259 11.65 1.63 3.41
C GLY A 259 12.17 2.10 4.76
N ILE A 260 12.60 1.20 5.62
CA ILE A 260 13.22 1.58 6.90
C ILE A 260 14.47 2.43 6.65
N ARG A 261 15.34 2.02 5.72
CA ARG A 261 16.57 2.76 5.41
C ARG A 261 16.28 4.15 4.84
N GLU A 262 15.32 4.27 3.93
CA GLU A 262 14.94 5.56 3.33
C GLU A 262 14.33 6.49 4.39
N TYR A 263 13.31 6.01 5.10
CA TYR A 263 12.55 6.78 6.08
C TYR A 263 13.38 7.31 7.25
N LEU A 264 14.38 6.54 7.70
CA LEU A 264 15.23 6.91 8.82
C LEU A 264 16.31 7.93 8.46
N ARG A 265 16.53 8.24 7.17
CA ARG A 265 17.51 9.25 6.77
C ARG A 265 17.25 10.61 7.43
N PRO A 266 18.31 11.31 7.87
CA PRO A 266 18.20 12.71 8.23
C PRO A 266 17.68 13.53 7.04
N GLY A 267 16.71 14.41 7.29
CA GLY A 267 16.11 15.25 6.24
C GLY A 267 15.17 14.52 5.27
N PHE A 268 14.88 13.24 5.47
CA PHE A 268 13.93 12.49 4.65
C PHE A 268 12.60 13.23 4.48
N HIS A 269 12.12 13.26 3.25
CA HIS A 269 10.76 13.63 2.88
C HIS A 269 10.20 12.66 1.83
N PRO A 270 8.91 12.24 1.91
CA PRO A 270 8.35 11.33 0.91
C PRO A 270 8.44 11.85 -0.55
N ASN A 271 8.44 13.16 -0.73
CA ASN A 271 8.63 13.83 -2.03
C ASN A 271 10.09 13.92 -2.51
N ASP A 272 11.07 13.38 -1.78
CA ASP A 272 12.46 13.29 -2.26
C ASP A 272 12.58 12.42 -3.53
N ARG A 273 11.62 11.51 -3.74
CA ARG A 273 11.45 10.74 -4.99
C ARG A 273 10.38 11.38 -5.86
N ASP A 274 10.71 11.71 -7.11
CA ASP A 274 9.76 12.29 -8.05
C ASP A 274 9.05 11.19 -8.86
N HIS A 275 7.75 11.05 -8.65
CA HIS A 275 6.92 10.06 -9.36
C HIS A 275 5.99 10.68 -10.41
N ARG A 276 6.11 11.98 -10.71
CA ARG A 276 5.18 12.67 -11.61
C ARG A 276 5.08 12.04 -13.00
N ALA A 277 6.23 11.66 -13.58
CA ALA A 277 6.25 11.02 -14.90
C ALA A 277 5.59 9.63 -14.86
N LEU A 278 5.84 8.86 -13.79
CA LEU A 278 5.28 7.52 -13.59
C LEU A 278 3.76 7.56 -13.39
N ILE A 279 3.28 8.52 -12.61
CA ILE A 279 1.84 8.78 -12.40
C ILE A 279 1.18 9.17 -13.72
N ALA A 280 1.77 10.12 -14.46
CA ALA A 280 1.20 10.63 -15.71
C ALA A 280 1.07 9.53 -16.77
N SER A 281 2.12 8.73 -16.99
CA SER A 281 2.10 7.64 -17.98
C SER A 281 1.11 6.53 -17.60
N THR A 282 1.04 6.18 -16.32
CA THR A 282 0.08 5.18 -15.81
C THR A 282 -1.36 5.66 -15.98
N LEU A 283 -1.66 6.90 -15.59
CA LEU A 283 -2.99 7.49 -15.76
C LEU A 283 -3.39 7.55 -17.24
N GLU A 284 -2.49 7.92 -18.13
CA GLU A 284 -2.77 7.92 -19.57
C GLU A 284 -3.20 6.53 -20.05
N ARG A 285 -2.52 5.47 -19.59
CA ARG A 285 -2.87 4.10 -19.90
C ARG A 285 -4.22 3.69 -19.31
N LEU A 286 -4.48 3.97 -18.03
CA LEU A 286 -5.76 3.67 -17.38
C LEU A 286 -6.95 4.40 -18.04
N ASN A 287 -6.76 5.64 -18.50
CA ASN A 287 -7.75 6.40 -19.28
C ASN A 287 -8.03 5.72 -20.64
N ARG A 288 -7.00 5.28 -21.37
CA ARG A 288 -7.17 4.55 -22.64
C ARG A 288 -7.90 3.23 -22.44
N GLU A 289 -7.70 2.58 -21.29
CA GLU A 289 -8.40 1.36 -20.90
C GLU A 289 -9.84 1.62 -20.39
N GLY A 290 -10.25 2.89 -20.22
CA GLY A 290 -11.58 3.27 -19.76
C GLY A 290 -11.82 3.08 -18.25
N VAL A 291 -10.75 2.94 -17.46
CA VAL A 291 -10.81 2.69 -16.02
C VAL A 291 -11.17 3.95 -15.24
N VAL A 292 -10.53 5.08 -15.56
CA VAL A 292 -10.71 6.40 -14.88
C VAL A 292 -11.04 7.53 -15.84
#